data_AF-A0A1F5YXM4-F1
#
_entry.id   AF-A0A1F5YXM4-F1
#
_cell.length_a   1.000
_cell.length_b   1.000
_cell.length_c   1.000
_cell.angle_alpha   90.00
_cell.angle_beta   90.00
_cell.angle_gamma   90.00
#
_symmetry.space_group_name_H-M   'P 1'
#
loop_
_entity.id
_entity.type
_entity.pdbx_description
1 polymer ?
#
loop_
_entity_poly.entity_id
_entity_poly.type
_entity_poly.pdbx_seq_one_letter_code
_entity_poly.pdbx_strand_id
1 'polypeptide(L)'
;MKALLVFFLGGTIFLLIAGILALGYLGFIPGLSAAFGSDKPRDLGVTYSEAEFDGYVAKGGSELIAMPESDGVKTVRSEGTKPLTAGFTGEEISARINYSPWKYMPLRNVQVKIHDDGTLEASGILAVDRIAGFLSQIGGTGVSDADVRAGLSKLGIIPTDPPVYFKGSGSVTRNVATVNVRAAEIGRMPVPLAAVNADEVLTGLVNEIISGTEGLKVDSATFSGGVLKFEGMVPEKIYSVRNN
;
A
#
# COMPACT_ATOMS: atom_id res chain seq x y z
N MET A 1 -17.91 50.67 21.59
CA MET A 1 -18.76 49.61 21.02
C MET A 1 -18.33 49.18 19.61
N LYS A 2 -18.20 50.08 18.61
CA LYS A 2 -17.83 49.68 17.23
C LYS A 2 -16.50 48.91 17.11
N ALA A 3 -15.43 49.35 17.78
CA ALA A 3 -14.13 48.66 17.72
C ALA A 3 -14.15 47.26 18.35
N LEU A 4 -14.89 47.08 19.44
CA LEU A 4 -15.06 45.78 20.11
C LEU A 4 -15.88 44.80 19.24
N LEU A 5 -16.91 45.31 18.56
CA LEU A 5 -17.72 44.54 17.62
C LEU A 5 -16.92 44.09 16.39
N VAL A 6 -16.08 44.98 15.83
CA VAL A 6 -15.18 44.66 14.71
C VAL A 6 -14.12 43.64 15.09
N PHE A 7 -13.56 43.73 16.30
CA PHE A 7 -12.60 42.75 16.80
C PHE A 7 -13.22 41.36 17.00
N PHE A 8 -14.44 41.30 17.55
CA PHE A 8 -15.18 40.05 17.70
C PHE A 8 -15.57 39.43 16.35
N LEU A 9 -16.17 40.19 15.44
CA LEU A 9 -16.51 39.69 14.10
C LEU A 9 -15.27 39.28 13.30
N GLY A 10 -14.19 40.08 13.36
CA GLY A 10 -12.93 39.75 12.70
C GLY A 10 -12.31 38.46 13.25
N GLY A 11 -12.31 38.28 14.58
CA GLY A 11 -11.85 37.06 15.23
C GLY A 11 -12.68 35.82 14.85
N THR A 12 -14.02 35.95 14.80
CA THR A 12 -14.89 34.84 14.38
C THR A 12 -14.67 34.47 12.91
N ILE A 13 -14.55 35.44 12.01
CA ILE A 13 -14.27 35.18 10.59
C ILE A 13 -12.90 34.52 10.41
N PHE A 14 -11.88 34.97 11.16
CA PHE A 14 -10.56 34.36 11.14
C PHE A 14 -10.58 32.89 11.58
N LEU A 15 -11.29 32.56 12.67
CA LEU A 15 -11.44 31.19 13.13
C LEU A 15 -12.18 30.29 12.13
N LEU A 16 -13.21 30.83 11.47
CA LEU A 16 -13.93 30.10 10.42
C LEU A 16 -13.03 29.82 9.21
N ILE A 17 -12.23 30.80 8.77
CA ILE A 17 -11.28 30.62 7.66
C ILE A 17 -10.19 29.62 8.07
N ALA A 18 -9.61 29.76 9.26
CA ALA A 18 -8.60 28.83 9.76
C ALA A 18 -9.14 27.39 9.85
N GLY A 19 -10.38 27.22 10.29
CA GLY A 19 -11.07 25.93 10.29
C GLY A 19 -11.27 25.37 8.88
N ILE A 20 -11.72 26.18 7.92
CA ILE A 20 -11.88 25.79 6.52
C ILE A 20 -10.54 25.38 5.90
N LEU A 21 -9.47 26.12 6.17
CA LEU A 21 -8.13 25.79 5.67
C LEU A 21 -7.58 24.51 6.32
N ALA A 22 -7.78 24.31 7.62
CA ALA A 22 -7.40 23.08 8.31
C ALA A 22 -8.17 21.86 7.76
N LEU A 23 -9.48 21.99 7.54
CA LEU A 23 -10.31 20.94 6.95
C LEU A 23 -9.95 20.69 5.47
N GLY A 24 -9.60 21.73 4.72
CA GLY A 24 -9.09 21.62 3.36
C GLY A 24 -7.74 20.89 3.31
N TYR A 25 -6.81 21.24 4.19
CA TYR A 25 -5.52 20.55 4.35
C TYR A 25 -5.70 19.07 4.71
N LEU A 26 -6.65 18.76 5.60
CA LEU A 26 -7.00 17.38 6.00
C LEU A 26 -7.81 16.61 4.94
N GLY A 27 -8.14 17.22 3.80
CA GLY A 27 -8.80 16.53 2.70
C GLY A 27 -10.34 16.52 2.74
N PHE A 28 -10.97 17.18 3.72
CA PHE A 28 -12.44 17.17 3.87
C PHE A 28 -13.19 18.12 2.92
N ILE A 29 -12.51 19.09 2.28
CA ILE A 29 -13.13 20.05 1.36
C ILE A 29 -12.60 19.82 -0.07
N PRO A 30 -13.43 19.31 -0.98
CA PRO A 30 -13.08 19.18 -2.40
C PRO A 30 -12.68 20.53 -3.01
N GLY A 31 -11.54 20.58 -3.70
CA GLY A 31 -10.99 21.79 -4.34
C GLY A 31 -9.89 22.49 -3.52
N LEU A 32 -10.03 22.56 -2.18
CA LEU A 32 -8.94 23.04 -1.31
C LEU A 32 -7.90 21.94 -1.05
N SER A 33 -8.32 20.68 -0.96
CA SER A 33 -7.41 19.54 -0.81
C SER A 33 -6.40 19.42 -1.96
N ALA A 34 -6.85 19.64 -3.19
CA ALA A 34 -6.01 19.68 -4.38
C ALA A 34 -5.00 20.84 -4.36
N ALA A 35 -5.37 21.99 -3.77
CA ALA A 35 -4.47 23.14 -3.62
C ALA A 35 -3.39 22.91 -2.55
N PHE A 36 -3.67 22.09 -1.53
CA PHE A 36 -2.72 21.71 -0.49
C PHE A 36 -1.95 20.40 -0.78
N GLY A 37 -2.28 19.70 -1.87
CA GLY A 37 -1.65 18.42 -2.24
C GLY A 37 -1.98 17.26 -1.30
N SER A 38 -3.04 17.39 -0.50
CA SER A 38 -3.48 16.36 0.44
C SER A 38 -4.24 15.21 -0.23
N ASP A 39 -4.49 15.31 -1.53
CA ASP A 39 -5.03 14.28 -2.43
C ASP A 39 -3.95 13.44 -3.13
N LYS A 40 -2.66 13.79 -2.97
CA LYS A 40 -1.53 13.11 -3.59
C LYS A 40 -0.73 12.29 -2.58
N PRO A 41 -0.04 11.21 -3.03
CA PRO A 41 0.92 10.49 -2.20
C PRO A 41 2.01 11.44 -1.65
N ARG A 42 2.62 11.05 -0.53
CA ARG A 42 3.84 11.69 -0.05
C ARG A 42 4.96 11.35 -1.03
N ASP A 43 5.68 12.36 -1.49
CA ASP A 43 6.89 12.15 -2.27
C ASP A 43 8.01 11.67 -1.34
N LEU A 44 8.56 10.49 -1.61
CA LEU A 44 9.67 9.89 -0.87
C LEU A 44 11.01 10.10 -1.60
N GLY A 45 10.99 10.74 -2.78
CA GLY A 45 12.15 10.95 -3.64
C GLY A 45 12.56 9.71 -4.43
N VAL A 46 11.62 8.78 -4.65
CA VAL A 46 11.87 7.52 -5.39
C VAL A 46 11.30 7.65 -6.79
N THR A 47 12.16 7.48 -7.80
CA THR A 47 11.77 7.45 -9.21
C THR A 47 11.83 6.03 -9.75
N TYR A 48 10.82 5.61 -10.50
CA TYR A 48 10.75 4.29 -11.09
C TYR A 48 10.24 4.37 -12.54
N SER A 49 10.62 3.41 -13.37
CA SER A 49 10.24 3.29 -14.77
C SER A 49 9.99 1.82 -15.15
N GLU A 50 9.61 1.57 -16.40
CA GLU A 50 9.49 0.21 -16.95
C GLU A 50 10.83 -0.54 -16.88
N ALA A 51 11.97 0.15 -16.97
CA ALA A 51 13.28 -0.49 -16.87
C ALA A 51 13.51 -1.14 -15.50
N GLU A 52 13.06 -0.50 -14.41
CA GLU A 52 13.12 -1.11 -13.08
C GLU A 52 12.10 -2.24 -12.91
N PHE A 53 10.97 -2.20 -13.63
CA PHE A 53 10.04 -3.33 -13.67
C PHE A 53 10.68 -4.54 -14.38
N ASP A 54 11.30 -4.33 -15.53
CA ASP A 54 12.02 -5.37 -16.26
C ASP A 54 13.18 -5.94 -15.42
N GLY A 55 13.90 -5.07 -14.70
CA GLY A 55 14.92 -5.46 -13.73
C GLY A 55 14.36 -6.35 -12.61
N TYR A 56 13.21 -5.98 -12.03
CA TYR A 56 12.51 -6.79 -11.04
C TYR A 56 12.12 -8.17 -11.60
N VAL A 57 11.51 -8.21 -12.80
CA VAL A 57 11.06 -9.45 -13.45
C VAL A 57 12.24 -10.34 -13.78
N ALA A 58 13.33 -9.79 -14.32
CA ALA A 58 14.54 -10.54 -14.63
C ALA A 58 15.19 -11.15 -13.37
N LYS A 59 15.26 -10.39 -12.26
CA LYS A 59 15.81 -10.87 -10.99
C LYS A 59 14.94 -11.95 -10.36
N GLY A 60 13.62 -11.77 -10.29
CA GLY A 60 12.71 -12.79 -9.76
C GLY A 60 12.63 -14.03 -10.67
N GLY A 61 12.72 -13.81 -11.97
CA GLY A 61 12.75 -14.79 -13.05
C GLY A 61 11.50 -15.67 -13.16
N SER A 62 10.41 -15.36 -12.47
CA SER A 62 9.13 -16.00 -12.69
C SER A 62 8.55 -15.53 -14.03
N GLU A 63 8.04 -16.44 -14.83
CA GLU A 63 7.33 -16.09 -16.07
C GLU A 63 5.94 -15.53 -15.73
N LEU A 64 5.63 -14.32 -16.23
CA LEU A 64 4.35 -13.66 -15.98
C LEU A 64 3.36 -13.90 -17.13
N ILE A 65 2.36 -14.75 -16.89
CA ILE A 65 1.44 -15.23 -17.92
C ILE A 65 0.05 -14.60 -17.74
N ALA A 66 -0.56 -14.13 -18.83
CA ALA A 66 -1.94 -13.67 -18.81
C ALA A 66 -2.90 -14.87 -18.74
N MET A 67 -3.97 -14.77 -17.94
CA MET A 67 -5.09 -15.71 -18.01
C MET A 67 -6.41 -14.97 -18.29
N PRO A 68 -7.37 -15.61 -18.97
CA PRO A 68 -8.71 -15.05 -19.15
C PRO A 68 -9.42 -14.93 -17.80
N GLU A 69 -10.33 -13.96 -17.70
CA GLU A 69 -11.25 -13.88 -16.56
C GLU A 69 -12.20 -15.09 -16.60
N SER A 70 -12.35 -15.77 -15.45
CA SER A 70 -13.16 -16.97 -15.28
C SER A 70 -14.14 -16.74 -14.14
N ASP A 71 -15.39 -17.17 -14.32
CA ASP A 71 -16.53 -16.88 -13.42
C ASP A 71 -16.44 -17.48 -11.99
N GLY A 72 -15.30 -18.01 -11.55
CA GLY A 72 -15.23 -18.58 -10.20
C GLY A 72 -13.89 -19.10 -9.67
N VAL A 73 -12.75 -18.81 -10.30
CA VAL A 73 -11.45 -19.39 -9.88
C VAL A 73 -10.41 -18.28 -9.78
N LYS A 74 -9.58 -18.36 -8.73
CA LYS A 74 -8.50 -17.41 -8.40
C LYS A 74 -7.93 -16.64 -9.62
N THR A 75 -7.93 -15.32 -9.53
CA THR A 75 -7.38 -14.40 -10.54
C THR A 75 -5.85 -14.29 -10.52
N VAL A 76 -5.21 -14.99 -9.58
CA VAL A 76 -3.77 -15.23 -9.54
C VAL A 76 -3.55 -16.70 -9.22
N ARG A 77 -2.67 -17.34 -10.00
CA ARG A 77 -2.26 -18.73 -9.78
C ARG A 77 -0.76 -18.85 -10.00
N SER A 78 -0.11 -19.65 -9.18
CA SER A 78 1.31 -19.95 -9.29
C SER A 78 1.51 -21.40 -9.72
N GLU A 79 2.61 -21.69 -10.41
CA GLU A 79 2.97 -23.06 -10.83
C GLU A 79 4.49 -23.24 -10.79
N GLY A 80 4.92 -24.45 -10.43
CA GLY A 80 6.33 -24.80 -10.31
C GLY A 80 7.01 -24.11 -9.14
N THR A 81 8.28 -24.44 -8.92
CA THR A 81 9.11 -23.80 -7.88
C THR A 81 10.56 -23.79 -8.32
N LYS A 82 11.26 -22.70 -8.02
CA LYS A 82 12.70 -22.58 -8.25
C LYS A 82 13.38 -21.78 -7.14
N PRO A 83 14.66 -22.04 -6.85
CA PRO A 83 15.40 -21.26 -5.86
C PRO A 83 15.63 -19.83 -6.37
N LEU A 84 15.62 -18.87 -5.45
CA LEU A 84 15.94 -17.48 -5.70
C LEU A 84 16.76 -16.89 -4.55
N THR A 85 17.89 -16.29 -4.90
CA THR A 85 18.65 -15.40 -4.03
C THR A 85 18.83 -14.07 -4.78
N ALA A 86 18.17 -13.02 -4.32
CA ALA A 86 18.15 -11.73 -5.03
C ALA A 86 18.01 -10.53 -4.08
N GLY A 87 18.47 -9.38 -4.57
CA GLY A 87 18.28 -8.08 -3.94
C GLY A 87 17.40 -7.18 -4.79
N PHE A 88 16.35 -6.61 -4.19
CA PHE A 88 15.41 -5.70 -4.83
C PHE A 88 15.50 -4.31 -4.20
N THR A 89 15.67 -3.29 -5.06
CA THR A 89 15.71 -1.89 -4.67
C THR A 89 14.31 -1.32 -4.41
N GLY A 90 14.23 -0.15 -3.77
CA GLY A 90 12.96 0.55 -3.58
C GLY A 90 12.30 0.92 -4.92
N GLU A 91 13.11 1.29 -5.91
CA GLU A 91 12.69 1.62 -7.27
C GLU A 91 12.08 0.41 -7.97
N GLU A 92 12.71 -0.76 -7.88
CA GLU A 92 12.19 -2.02 -8.47
C GLU A 92 10.89 -2.47 -7.80
N ILE A 93 10.77 -2.35 -6.48
CA ILE A 93 9.53 -2.68 -5.77
C ILE A 93 8.42 -1.68 -6.15
N SER A 94 8.76 -0.39 -6.25
CA SER A 94 7.83 0.64 -6.72
C SER A 94 7.35 0.32 -8.13
N ALA A 95 8.27 0.00 -9.06
CA ALA A 95 7.94 -0.37 -10.43
C ALA A 95 7.04 -1.62 -10.47
N ARG A 96 7.35 -2.66 -9.69
CA ARG A 96 6.55 -3.89 -9.60
C ARG A 96 5.11 -3.64 -9.21
N ILE A 97 4.86 -2.71 -8.28
CA ILE A 97 3.50 -2.39 -7.84
C ILE A 97 2.77 -1.57 -8.91
N ASN A 98 3.42 -0.54 -9.45
CA ASN A 98 2.80 0.38 -10.40
C ASN A 98 2.56 -0.21 -11.79
N TYR A 99 3.48 -1.03 -12.30
CA TYR A 99 3.36 -1.73 -13.58
C TYR A 99 2.76 -3.13 -13.43
N SER A 100 2.21 -3.46 -12.27
CA SER A 100 1.53 -4.74 -12.05
C SER A 100 0.35 -4.89 -13.02
N PRO A 101 0.34 -5.91 -13.90
CA PRO A 101 -0.76 -6.08 -14.83
C PRO A 101 -2.03 -6.63 -14.16
N TRP A 102 -1.95 -7.09 -12.91
CA TRP A 102 -3.04 -7.76 -12.20
C TRP A 102 -4.23 -6.83 -11.90
N LYS A 103 -5.44 -7.26 -12.31
CA LYS A 103 -6.71 -6.54 -12.19
C LYS A 103 -7.00 -6.01 -10.78
N TYR A 104 -6.69 -6.78 -9.74
CA TYR A 104 -6.99 -6.42 -8.35
C TYR A 104 -5.81 -5.83 -7.58
N MET A 105 -4.77 -5.32 -8.26
CA MET A 105 -3.73 -4.55 -7.58
C MET A 105 -4.35 -3.29 -6.94
N PRO A 106 -4.40 -3.18 -5.59
CA PRO A 106 -5.16 -2.14 -4.91
C PRO A 106 -4.35 -0.86 -4.69
N LEU A 107 -3.14 -0.78 -5.21
CA LEU A 107 -2.25 0.37 -5.05
C LEU A 107 -1.78 0.89 -6.40
N ARG A 108 -1.67 2.21 -6.50
CA ARG A 108 -1.09 2.92 -7.66
C ARG A 108 -0.33 4.17 -7.22
N ASN A 109 0.51 4.71 -8.10
CA ASN A 109 1.44 5.81 -7.80
C ASN A 109 2.28 5.54 -6.54
N VAL A 110 2.76 4.30 -6.40
CA VAL A 110 3.50 3.86 -5.23
C VAL A 110 4.96 4.27 -5.31
N GLN A 111 5.48 4.85 -4.23
CA GLN A 111 6.89 4.96 -3.95
C GLN A 111 7.22 4.10 -2.72
N VAL A 112 8.26 3.28 -2.84
CA VAL A 112 8.85 2.51 -1.74
C VAL A 112 10.29 2.95 -1.56
N LYS A 113 10.61 3.45 -0.38
CA LYS A 113 11.97 3.82 0.03
C LYS A 113 12.46 2.88 1.10
N ILE A 114 13.59 2.23 0.85
CA ILE A 114 14.28 1.39 1.83
C ILE A 114 15.47 2.19 2.36
N HIS A 115 15.55 2.35 3.66
CA HIS A 115 16.65 3.04 4.33
C HIS A 115 17.77 2.07 4.69
N ASP A 116 18.97 2.58 4.88
CA ASP A 116 20.15 1.76 5.22
C ASP A 116 20.01 1.00 6.54
N ASP A 117 19.25 1.56 7.49
CA ASP A 117 18.97 0.98 8.81
C ASP A 117 17.91 -0.14 8.78
N GLY A 118 17.42 -0.51 7.60
CA GLY A 118 16.40 -1.54 7.42
C GLY A 118 14.97 -1.08 7.67
N THR A 119 14.76 0.22 7.92
CA THR A 119 13.43 0.80 7.90
C THR A 119 12.99 1.06 6.46
N LEU A 120 11.68 1.08 6.24
CA LEU A 120 11.10 1.42 4.95
C LEU A 120 9.94 2.39 5.09
N GLU A 121 9.75 3.17 4.05
CA GLU A 121 8.59 4.04 3.85
C GLU A 121 7.91 3.65 2.55
N ALA A 122 6.59 3.60 2.57
CA ALA A 122 5.78 3.42 1.37
C ALA A 122 4.70 4.49 1.32
N SER A 123 4.48 5.09 0.15
CA SER A 123 3.35 5.98 -0.08
C SER A 123 2.74 5.72 -1.43
N GLY A 124 1.43 5.85 -1.55
CA GLY A 124 0.73 5.66 -2.81
C GLY A 124 -0.74 6.05 -2.71
N ILE A 125 -1.51 5.68 -3.71
CA ILE A 125 -2.97 5.80 -3.73
C ILE A 125 -3.57 4.42 -3.55
N LEU A 126 -4.49 4.29 -2.60
CA LEU A 126 -5.29 3.09 -2.37
C LEU A 126 -6.54 3.13 -3.27
N ALA A 127 -6.67 2.17 -4.18
CA ALA A 127 -7.85 1.98 -5.02
C ALA A 127 -8.90 1.18 -4.23
N VAL A 128 -9.86 1.89 -3.63
CA VAL A 128 -10.78 1.29 -2.64
C VAL A 128 -11.69 0.24 -3.27
N ASP A 129 -12.06 0.44 -4.53
CA ASP A 129 -12.85 -0.48 -5.34
C ASP A 129 -12.16 -1.82 -5.63
N ARG A 130 -10.85 -1.92 -5.42
CA ARG A 130 -10.06 -3.14 -5.65
C ARG A 130 -9.76 -3.94 -4.39
N ILE A 131 -10.04 -3.39 -3.20
CA ILE A 131 -9.64 -4.00 -1.91
C ILE A 131 -10.33 -5.36 -1.69
N ALA A 132 -11.65 -5.45 -1.86
CA ALA A 132 -12.35 -6.71 -1.65
C ALA A 132 -11.88 -7.79 -2.62
N GLY A 133 -11.68 -7.40 -3.90
CA GLY A 133 -11.05 -8.23 -4.91
C GLY A 133 -9.68 -8.73 -4.45
N PHE A 134 -8.78 -7.84 -4.04
CA PHE A 134 -7.46 -8.18 -3.53
C PHE A 134 -7.51 -9.18 -2.36
N LEU A 135 -8.27 -8.87 -1.31
CA LEU A 135 -8.37 -9.69 -0.08
C LEU A 135 -8.92 -11.09 -0.37
N SER A 136 -9.91 -11.20 -1.27
CA SER A 136 -10.46 -12.49 -1.68
C SER A 136 -9.42 -13.43 -2.31
N GLN A 137 -8.35 -12.87 -2.89
CA GLN A 137 -7.34 -13.63 -3.63
C GLN A 137 -6.16 -14.05 -2.76
N ILE A 138 -5.84 -13.29 -1.71
CA ILE A 138 -4.66 -13.54 -0.88
C ILE A 138 -4.94 -14.29 0.43
N GLY A 139 -6.17 -14.75 0.65
CA GLY A 139 -6.54 -15.55 1.83
C GLY A 139 -7.49 -14.84 2.80
N GLY A 140 -7.71 -13.54 2.65
CA GLY A 140 -8.71 -12.74 3.35
C GLY A 140 -10.13 -13.04 2.87
N THR A 141 -10.59 -14.27 3.09
CA THR A 141 -11.94 -14.69 2.69
C THR A 141 -13.01 -14.02 3.58
N GLY A 142 -14.10 -13.55 2.97
CA GLY A 142 -15.26 -13.03 3.69
C GLY A 142 -15.30 -11.51 3.91
N VAL A 143 -14.28 -10.76 3.48
CA VAL A 143 -14.33 -9.29 3.50
C VAL A 143 -15.09 -8.80 2.26
N SER A 144 -16.29 -8.26 2.48
CA SER A 144 -17.11 -7.67 1.41
C SER A 144 -16.76 -6.21 1.15
N ASP A 145 -17.18 -5.66 0.00
CA ASP A 145 -17.12 -4.21 -0.25
C ASP A 145 -17.82 -3.39 0.84
N ALA A 146 -18.87 -3.94 1.44
CA ALA A 146 -19.58 -3.29 2.54
C ALA A 146 -18.72 -3.23 3.80
N ASP A 147 -17.95 -4.29 4.10
CA ASP A 147 -17.03 -4.31 5.25
C ASP A 147 -15.87 -3.33 5.06
N VAL A 148 -15.31 -3.27 3.85
CA VAL A 148 -14.27 -2.28 3.49
C VAL A 148 -14.79 -0.86 3.71
N ARG A 149 -15.98 -0.55 3.16
CA ARG A 149 -16.60 0.77 3.31
C ARG A 149 -16.94 1.10 4.76
N ALA A 150 -17.43 0.12 5.52
CA ALA A 150 -17.70 0.29 6.95
C ALA A 150 -16.42 0.57 7.75
N GLY A 151 -15.33 -0.13 7.45
CA GLY A 151 -14.01 0.10 8.04
C GLY A 151 -13.49 1.51 7.76
N LEU A 152 -13.52 1.94 6.50
CA LEU A 152 -13.13 3.30 6.11
C LEU A 152 -14.01 4.37 6.77
N SER A 153 -15.32 4.14 6.82
CA SER A 153 -16.26 5.06 7.47
C SER A 153 -15.99 5.21 8.97
N LYS A 154 -15.60 4.13 9.68
CA LYS A 154 -15.22 4.20 11.11
C LYS A 154 -13.98 5.07 11.35
N LEU A 155 -13.10 5.16 10.36
CA LEU A 155 -11.93 6.02 10.36
C LEU A 155 -12.24 7.46 9.90
N GLY A 156 -13.52 7.77 9.61
CA GLY A 156 -13.92 9.08 9.07
C GLY A 156 -13.49 9.31 7.62
N ILE A 157 -13.14 8.25 6.90
CA ILE A 157 -12.64 8.31 5.52
C ILE A 157 -13.82 8.16 4.56
N ILE A 158 -14.00 9.15 3.69
CA ILE A 158 -14.99 9.11 2.62
C ILE A 158 -14.50 8.14 1.53
N PRO A 159 -15.36 7.24 1.00
CA PRO A 159 -14.99 6.27 -0.04
C PRO A 159 -14.59 6.97 -1.34
N THR A 160 -13.32 7.35 -1.37
CA THR A 160 -12.53 7.89 -2.47
C THR A 160 -11.30 7.01 -2.61
N ASP A 161 -10.37 7.32 -3.50
CA ASP A 161 -9.06 6.65 -3.55
C ASP A 161 -8.03 7.48 -2.77
N PRO A 162 -7.89 7.29 -1.43
CA PRO A 162 -7.10 8.18 -0.61
C PRO A 162 -5.60 7.95 -0.83
N PRO A 163 -4.77 8.98 -0.64
CA PRO A 163 -3.35 8.76 -0.43
C PRO A 163 -3.12 8.01 0.88
N VAL A 164 -2.24 7.03 0.83
CA VAL A 164 -1.80 6.25 1.97
C VAL A 164 -0.31 6.44 2.20
N TYR A 165 0.09 6.32 3.45
CA TYR A 165 1.48 6.33 3.86
C TYR A 165 1.71 5.27 4.93
N PHE A 166 2.87 4.63 4.88
CA PHE A 166 3.33 3.63 5.82
C PHE A 166 4.81 3.87 6.12
N LYS A 167 5.21 3.74 7.38
CA LYS A 167 6.60 3.67 7.83
C LYS A 167 6.75 2.56 8.85
N GLY A 168 7.76 1.72 8.67
CA GLY A 168 8.01 0.61 9.56
C GLY A 168 9.29 -0.16 9.24
N SER A 169 9.39 -1.33 9.82
CA SER A 169 10.39 -2.34 9.46
C SER A 169 9.73 -3.71 9.43
N GLY A 170 10.35 -4.64 8.73
CA GLY A 170 9.86 -6.01 8.73
C GLY A 170 10.91 -7.01 8.26
N SER A 171 10.61 -8.27 8.51
CA SER A 171 11.42 -9.39 8.03
C SER A 171 10.56 -10.62 7.88
N VAL A 172 10.99 -11.55 7.04
CA VAL A 172 10.47 -12.91 7.01
C VAL A 172 11.62 -13.85 7.30
N THR A 173 11.44 -14.79 8.21
CA THR A 173 12.41 -15.86 8.48
C THR A 173 11.65 -17.17 8.56
N ARG A 174 12.02 -18.15 7.73
CA ARG A 174 11.38 -19.47 7.68
C ARG A 174 9.84 -19.36 7.58
N ASN A 175 9.35 -18.62 6.58
CA ASN A 175 7.94 -18.31 6.32
C ASN A 175 7.19 -17.53 7.41
N VAL A 176 7.88 -17.07 8.47
CA VAL A 176 7.24 -16.29 9.54
C VAL A 176 7.60 -14.82 9.37
N ALA A 177 6.60 -14.01 9.08
CA ALA A 177 6.76 -12.57 9.01
C ALA A 177 6.82 -11.94 10.42
N THR A 178 7.51 -10.82 10.50
CA THR A 178 7.49 -9.90 11.64
C THR A 178 7.43 -8.50 11.08
N VAL A 179 6.41 -7.73 11.45
CA VAL A 179 6.21 -6.35 11.01
C VAL A 179 6.14 -5.44 12.23
N ASN A 180 6.83 -4.30 12.17
CA ASN A 180 6.78 -3.26 13.18
C ASN A 180 6.36 -1.94 12.52
N VAL A 181 5.15 -1.48 12.81
CA VAL A 181 4.60 -0.26 12.24
C VAL A 181 4.95 0.93 13.13
N ARG A 182 5.58 1.94 12.54
CA ARG A 182 5.94 3.19 13.23
C ARG A 182 4.98 4.32 12.92
N ALA A 183 4.47 4.36 11.70
CA ALA A 183 3.44 5.30 11.29
C ALA A 183 2.61 4.70 10.15
N ALA A 184 1.31 5.02 10.15
CA ALA A 184 0.46 4.81 9.00
C ALA A 184 -0.51 5.99 8.89
N GLU A 185 -0.80 6.42 7.67
CA GLU A 185 -1.75 7.50 7.39
C GLU A 185 -2.68 7.07 6.25
N ILE A 186 -3.94 7.51 6.32
CA ILE A 186 -4.88 7.42 5.22
C ILE A 186 -5.53 8.79 5.05
N GLY A 187 -5.47 9.36 3.85
CA GLY A 187 -5.95 10.73 3.60
C GLY A 187 -5.24 11.77 4.48
N ARG A 188 -3.94 11.56 4.76
CA ARG A 188 -3.13 12.39 5.70
C ARG A 188 -3.59 12.34 7.16
N MET A 189 -4.57 11.50 7.51
CA MET A 189 -4.97 11.26 8.89
C MET A 189 -4.17 10.10 9.47
N PRO A 190 -3.53 10.27 10.65
CA PRO A 190 -2.80 9.18 11.28
C PRO A 190 -3.74 8.06 11.70
N VAL A 191 -3.35 6.82 11.42
CA VAL A 191 -4.05 5.62 11.89
C VAL A 191 -3.66 5.37 13.36
N PRO A 192 -4.63 5.13 14.26
CA PRO A 192 -4.34 4.83 15.66
C PRO A 192 -3.78 3.40 15.81
N LEU A 193 -2.48 3.23 15.55
CA LEU A 193 -1.81 1.92 15.39
C LEU A 193 -2.12 0.91 16.51
N ALA A 194 -2.10 1.36 17.77
CA ALA A 194 -2.38 0.52 18.93
C ALA A 194 -3.86 0.12 19.04
N ALA A 195 -4.79 0.99 18.62
CA ALA A 195 -6.22 0.68 18.65
C ALA A 195 -6.62 -0.35 17.59
N VAL A 196 -5.82 -0.50 16.53
CA VAL A 196 -6.07 -1.41 15.41
C VAL A 196 -5.09 -2.58 15.36
N ASN A 197 -4.22 -2.75 16.35
CA ASN A 197 -3.15 -3.76 16.39
C ASN A 197 -2.37 -3.85 15.05
N ALA A 198 -1.91 -2.71 14.54
CA ALA A 198 -1.37 -2.61 13.17
C ALA A 198 -0.26 -3.65 12.85
N ASP A 199 0.63 -3.91 13.81
CA ASP A 199 1.71 -4.90 13.67
C ASP A 199 1.18 -6.32 13.45
N GLU A 200 0.20 -6.73 14.25
CA GLU A 200 -0.43 -8.05 14.17
C GLU A 200 -1.23 -8.21 12.87
N VAL A 201 -2.01 -7.18 12.51
CA VAL A 201 -2.81 -7.17 11.27
C VAL A 201 -1.91 -7.30 10.04
N LEU A 202 -0.85 -6.50 9.93
CA LEU A 202 0.06 -6.59 8.79
C LEU A 202 0.90 -7.87 8.79
N THR A 203 1.32 -8.35 9.96
CA THR A 203 2.02 -9.64 10.08
C THR A 203 1.13 -10.79 9.61
N GLY A 204 -0.14 -10.80 10.03
CA GLY A 204 -1.13 -11.78 9.58
C GLY A 204 -1.32 -11.75 8.07
N LEU A 205 -1.53 -10.57 7.49
CA LEU A 205 -1.68 -10.39 6.05
C LEU A 205 -0.49 -10.91 5.24
N VAL A 206 0.74 -10.62 5.68
CA VAL A 206 1.96 -11.10 5.00
C VAL A 206 2.06 -12.63 5.11
N ASN A 207 1.73 -13.21 6.27
CA ASN A 207 1.72 -14.66 6.45
C ASN A 207 0.64 -15.35 5.60
N GLU A 208 -0.53 -14.73 5.43
CA GLU A 208 -1.59 -15.20 4.51
C GLU A 208 -1.10 -15.19 3.06
N ILE A 209 -0.43 -14.12 2.62
CA ILE A 209 0.18 -14.07 1.27
C ILE A 209 1.23 -15.17 1.09
N ILE A 210 2.13 -15.35 2.07
CA ILE A 210 3.17 -16.38 1.99
C ILE A 210 2.56 -17.78 1.90
N SER A 211 1.62 -18.10 2.80
CA SER A 211 0.99 -19.43 2.87
C SER A 211 0.01 -19.69 1.72
N GLY A 212 -0.65 -18.66 1.20
CA GLY A 212 -1.60 -18.74 0.10
C GLY A 212 -0.96 -18.79 -1.29
N THR A 213 0.33 -18.43 -1.39
CA THR A 213 1.07 -18.46 -2.66
C THR A 213 1.71 -19.82 -2.87
N GLU A 214 1.11 -20.64 -3.72
CA GLU A 214 1.67 -21.92 -4.12
C GLU A 214 3.08 -21.73 -4.71
N GLY A 215 4.03 -22.53 -4.24
CA GLY A 215 5.41 -22.50 -4.70
C GLY A 215 6.29 -21.39 -4.11
N LEU A 216 5.75 -20.55 -3.22
CA LEU A 216 6.54 -19.60 -2.43
C LEU A 216 7.01 -20.24 -1.13
N LYS A 217 8.32 -20.18 -0.88
CA LYS A 217 8.94 -20.48 0.42
C LYS A 217 9.98 -19.40 0.69
N VAL A 218 9.88 -18.73 1.83
CA VAL A 218 10.79 -17.67 2.23
C VAL A 218 11.69 -18.18 3.34
N ASP A 219 12.96 -18.42 3.03
CA ASP A 219 13.96 -18.77 4.04
C ASP A 219 14.41 -17.50 4.78
N SER A 220 14.69 -16.42 4.03
CA SER A 220 14.95 -15.08 4.58
C SER A 220 14.43 -13.98 3.65
N ALA A 221 13.78 -12.96 4.20
CA ALA A 221 13.54 -11.69 3.52
C ALA A 221 13.79 -10.54 4.50
N THR A 222 14.77 -9.68 4.22
CA THR A 222 15.17 -8.60 5.14
C THR A 222 15.51 -7.32 4.39
N PHE A 223 15.17 -6.16 4.99
CA PHE A 223 15.58 -4.85 4.50
C PHE A 223 16.92 -4.47 5.13
N SER A 224 17.95 -4.23 4.32
CA SER A 224 19.24 -3.73 4.80
C SER A 224 20.07 -3.11 3.68
N GLY A 225 20.76 -2.00 3.97
CA GLY A 225 21.60 -1.32 2.97
C GLY A 225 20.84 -0.88 1.73
N GLY A 226 19.65 -0.30 1.93
CA GLY A 226 18.81 0.22 0.84
C GLY A 226 18.11 -0.81 -0.04
N VAL A 227 18.19 -2.11 0.30
CA VAL A 227 17.60 -3.19 -0.52
C VAL A 227 16.83 -4.20 0.32
N LEU A 228 15.83 -4.83 -0.30
CA LEU A 228 15.21 -6.06 0.17
C LEU A 228 16.04 -7.24 -0.30
N LYS A 229 16.65 -7.97 0.62
CA LYS A 229 17.38 -9.21 0.36
C LYS A 229 16.42 -10.38 0.55
N PHE A 230 16.28 -11.22 -0.48
CA PHE A 230 15.42 -12.39 -0.48
C PHE A 230 16.24 -13.66 -0.72
N GLU A 231 15.91 -14.70 0.03
CA GLU A 231 16.39 -16.07 -0.14
C GLU A 231 15.23 -17.05 0.07
N GLY A 232 15.04 -17.98 -0.87
CA GLY A 232 14.04 -19.03 -0.75
C GLY A 232 13.66 -19.65 -2.09
N MET A 233 12.41 -20.09 -2.19
CA MET A 233 11.79 -20.62 -3.41
C MET A 233 10.71 -19.67 -3.90
N VAL A 234 10.65 -19.45 -5.20
CA VAL A 234 9.57 -18.69 -5.86
C VAL A 234 8.91 -19.54 -6.94
N PRO A 235 7.68 -19.21 -7.34
CA PRO A 235 7.03 -19.86 -8.48
C PRO A 235 7.85 -19.73 -9.77
N GLU A 236 7.82 -20.76 -10.60
CA GLU A 236 8.39 -20.66 -11.96
C GLU A 236 7.49 -19.81 -12.85
N LYS A 237 6.16 -19.95 -12.69
CA LYS A 237 5.15 -19.24 -13.47
C LYS A 237 4.13 -18.60 -12.56
N ILE A 238 3.71 -17.39 -12.92
CA ILE A 238 2.63 -16.65 -12.26
C ILE A 238 1.62 -16.27 -13.33
N TYR A 239 0.44 -16.86 -13.23
CA TYR A 239 -0.70 -16.53 -14.08
C TYR A 239 -1.54 -15.46 -13.39
N SER A 240 -1.99 -14.44 -14.12
CA SER A 240 -2.89 -13.43 -13.57
C SER A 240 -3.92 -12.90 -14.57
N VAL A 241 -5.13 -12.62 -14.08
CA VAL A 241 -6.14 -11.86 -14.84
C VAL A 241 -5.67 -10.42 -14.91
N ARG A 242 -5.54 -9.92 -16.14
CA ARG A 242 -5.00 -8.57 -16.37
C ARG A 242 -6.09 -7.52 -16.31
N ASN A 243 -5.72 -6.29 -15.91
CA ASN A 243 -6.58 -5.14 -16.12
C ASN A 243 -6.62 -4.85 -17.64
N ASN A 244 -7.82 -4.68 -18.21
CA ASN A 244 -7.98 -4.23 -19.60
C ASN A 244 -7.57 -2.75 -19.75
#